data_AF-A0A1S7IWK3-F1
#
_entry.id   AF-A0A1S7IWK3-F1
#
_cell.length_a   1.000
_cell.length_b   1.000
_cell.length_c   1.000
_cell.angle_alpha   90.00
_cell.angle_beta   90.00
_cell.angle_gamma   90.00
#
_symmetry.space_group_name_H-M   'P 1'
#
loop_
_entity.id
_entity.type
_entity.pdbx_description
1 polymer ?
#
loop_
_entity_poly.entity_id
_entity_poly.type
_entity_poly.pdbx_seq_one_letter_code
_entity_poly.pdbx_strand_id
1 'polypeptide(L)'
;GSVNGHEFTIEGVGTGNPYEGTQMSELVITKPAGKPLPFSFDILSTVFQYGNRCFTKYPEGMTDYFKQAFPDGMSYERSFLYEDGGVATASWNLRLEGDCFIHKSIYHGVNFPADGPVMKKKTIGWDKSFEKMTVSKGVLRGDLTEFLMLEGGGYHSCQFHSTYKTERPVSLPPNHVVEHHIVRTDLGKSAEGFKVKLEEHAAAHV
;
A
#
# COMPACT_ATOMS: atom_id res chain seq x y z
N GLY A 1 9.83 -8.45 5.25
CA GLY A 1 9.96 -8.58 3.79
C GLY A 1 11.42 -8.67 3.40
N SER A 2 11.71 -8.66 2.10
CA SER A 2 13.07 -8.57 1.57
C SER A 2 13.09 -7.76 0.27
N VAL A 3 14.13 -6.93 0.07
CA VAL A 3 14.37 -6.20 -1.18
C VAL A 3 15.83 -6.41 -1.59
N ASN A 4 16.06 -6.94 -2.79
CA ASN A 4 17.39 -7.26 -3.30
C ASN A 4 18.24 -8.08 -2.29
N GLY A 5 17.60 -9.02 -1.57
CA GLY A 5 18.25 -9.84 -0.55
C GLY A 5 18.39 -9.18 0.83
N HIS A 6 18.04 -7.90 0.98
CA HIS A 6 18.03 -7.23 2.29
C HIS A 6 16.72 -7.49 3.03
N GLU A 7 16.78 -8.32 4.07
CA GLU A 7 15.64 -8.59 4.94
C GLU A 7 15.32 -7.42 5.87
N PHE A 8 14.02 -7.21 6.11
CA PHE A 8 13.53 -6.19 7.03
C PHE A 8 12.23 -6.60 7.73
N THR A 9 11.98 -5.98 8.88
CA THR A 9 10.72 -6.04 9.63
C THR A 9 10.32 -4.61 9.99
N ILE A 10 9.04 -4.32 9.78
CA ILE A 10 8.42 -3.04 10.13
C ILE A 10 7.19 -3.36 10.96
N GLU A 11 7.06 -2.64 12.07
CA GLU A 11 5.85 -2.64 12.89
C GLU A 11 5.22 -1.26 12.81
N GLY A 12 3.92 -1.17 13.10
CA GLY A 12 3.26 0.12 13.09
C GLY A 12 1.89 0.10 13.70
N VAL A 13 1.46 1.29 14.09
CA VAL A 13 0.15 1.55 14.66
C VAL A 13 -0.43 2.75 13.92
N GLY A 14 -1.73 2.72 13.70
CA GLY A 14 -2.41 3.77 12.96
C GLY A 14 -3.83 3.99 13.44
N THR A 15 -4.44 5.01 12.86
CA THR A 15 -5.84 5.36 13.06
C THR A 15 -6.39 5.95 11.77
N GLY A 16 -7.70 6.01 11.64
CA GLY A 16 -8.33 6.58 10.46
C GLY A 16 -9.84 6.64 10.61
N ASN A 17 -10.47 7.25 9.61
CA ASN A 17 -11.91 7.26 9.47
C ASN A 17 -12.28 6.48 8.18
N PRO A 18 -12.75 5.22 8.31
CA PRO A 18 -13.03 4.36 7.16
C PRO A 18 -14.04 4.94 6.17
N TYR A 19 -15.02 5.70 6.67
CA TYR A 19 -16.11 6.26 5.86
C TYR A 19 -15.76 7.62 5.26
N GLU A 20 -14.83 8.36 5.85
CA GLU A 20 -14.27 9.59 5.27
C GLU A 20 -13.04 9.35 4.40
N GLY A 21 -12.58 8.10 4.30
CA GLY A 21 -11.50 7.72 3.40
C GLY A 21 -10.13 8.23 3.84
N THR A 22 -9.92 8.43 5.15
CA THR A 22 -8.65 8.92 5.69
C THR A 22 -8.02 7.92 6.63
N GLN A 23 -6.69 7.78 6.56
CA GLN A 23 -5.93 6.99 7.51
C GLN A 23 -4.50 7.53 7.67
N MET A 24 -3.91 7.20 8.80
CA MET A 24 -2.54 7.54 9.17
C MET A 24 -1.91 6.37 9.92
N SER A 25 -0.64 6.09 9.65
CA SER A 25 0.15 5.18 10.48
C SER A 25 1.53 5.72 10.80
N GLU A 26 2.00 5.43 12.00
CA GLU A 26 3.41 5.52 12.35
C GLU A 26 4.04 4.13 12.29
N LEU A 27 5.12 4.04 11.53
CA LEU A 27 5.83 2.80 11.22
C LEU A 27 7.24 2.88 11.79
N VAL A 28 7.72 1.78 12.35
CA VAL A 28 9.06 1.63 12.93
C VAL A 28 9.79 0.49 12.23
N ILE A 29 10.97 0.77 11.69
CA ILE A 29 11.87 -0.26 11.16
C ILE A 29 12.56 -0.95 12.34
N THR A 30 12.11 -2.16 12.68
CA THR A 30 12.63 -2.96 13.81
C THR A 30 13.75 -3.92 13.39
N LYS A 31 13.79 -4.31 12.11
CA LYS A 31 14.89 -5.06 11.51
C LYS A 31 15.29 -4.43 10.17
N PRO A 32 16.59 -4.17 9.90
CA PRO A 32 17.72 -4.33 10.82
C PRO A 32 17.68 -3.32 11.99
N ALA A 33 17.93 -3.79 13.21
CA ALA A 33 17.83 -2.98 14.43
C ALA A 33 18.75 -1.74 14.36
N GLY A 34 18.18 -0.56 14.63
CA GLY A 34 18.91 0.70 14.71
C GLY A 34 19.53 1.19 13.40
N LYS A 35 19.17 0.60 12.25
CA LYS A 35 19.68 0.97 10.92
C LYS A 35 18.52 1.35 9.98
N PRO A 36 18.70 2.30 9.06
CA PRO A 36 17.71 2.60 8.04
C PRO A 36 17.69 1.49 6.98
N LEU A 37 16.63 1.43 6.18
CA LEU A 37 16.58 0.58 4.98
C LEU A 37 17.59 1.08 3.93
N PRO A 38 18.26 0.17 3.20
CA PRO A 38 19.21 0.50 2.14
C PRO A 38 18.54 0.80 0.78
N PHE A 39 17.23 1.03 0.78
CA PHE A 39 16.40 1.32 -0.40
C PHE A 39 15.30 2.32 0.00
N SER A 40 14.58 2.86 -0.98
CA SER A 40 13.50 3.83 -0.72
C SER A 40 12.34 3.22 0.06
N PHE A 41 11.82 3.94 1.04
CA PHE A 41 10.62 3.51 1.78
C PHE A 41 9.35 3.55 0.92
N ASP A 42 9.33 4.36 -0.15
CA ASP A 42 8.12 4.59 -0.94
C ASP A 42 7.55 3.29 -1.53
N ILE A 43 8.42 2.37 -1.95
CA ILE A 43 8.01 1.07 -2.52
C ILE A 43 7.24 0.19 -1.53
N LEU A 44 7.30 0.49 -0.23
CA LEU A 44 6.58 -0.22 0.83
C LEU A 44 5.29 0.49 1.24
N SER A 45 5.21 1.80 1.04
CA SER A 45 4.11 2.64 1.56
C SER A 45 2.73 2.18 1.08
N THR A 46 2.65 1.76 -0.18
CA THR A 46 1.41 1.29 -0.82
C THR A 46 0.95 -0.09 -0.33
N VAL A 47 1.79 -0.82 0.41
CA VAL A 47 1.39 -2.09 1.03
C VAL A 47 0.64 -1.84 2.34
N PHE A 48 1.01 -0.78 3.08
CA PHE A 48 0.42 -0.45 4.38
C PHE A 48 -0.88 0.36 4.25
N GLN A 49 -0.83 1.43 3.45
CA GLN A 49 -1.93 2.39 3.32
C GLN A 49 -2.85 1.98 2.17
N TYR A 50 -2.40 2.22 0.94
CA TYR A 50 -3.12 1.88 -0.28
C TYR A 50 -3.56 0.41 -0.39
N GLY A 51 -2.82 -0.47 0.29
CA GLY A 51 -3.19 -1.86 0.48
C GLY A 51 -4.47 -2.02 1.29
N ASN A 52 -4.64 -1.26 2.37
CA ASN A 52 -5.80 -1.30 3.25
C ASN A 52 -6.97 -0.44 2.74
N ARG A 53 -7.68 -0.96 1.74
CA ARG A 53 -8.82 -0.28 1.10
C ARG A 53 -10.06 -0.11 1.99
N CYS A 54 -10.08 -0.64 3.23
CA CYS A 54 -11.17 -0.38 4.17
C CYS A 54 -11.32 1.12 4.47
N PHE A 55 -10.24 1.90 4.38
CA PHE A 55 -10.22 3.35 4.54
C PHE A 55 -10.40 4.11 3.22
N THR A 56 -11.39 3.70 2.42
CA THR A 56 -11.81 4.43 1.21
C THR A 56 -13.21 4.97 1.39
N LYS A 57 -13.43 6.25 1.08
CA LYS A 57 -14.77 6.84 1.06
C LYS A 57 -15.53 6.33 -0.17
N TYR A 58 -16.61 5.59 0.05
CA TYR A 58 -17.52 5.16 -1.02
C TYR A 58 -18.73 6.10 -1.09
N PRO A 59 -19.22 6.44 -2.30
CA PRO A 59 -20.46 7.18 -2.47
C PRO A 59 -21.65 6.47 -1.83
N GLU A 60 -22.62 7.25 -1.36
CA GLU A 60 -23.87 6.69 -0.82
C GLU A 60 -24.57 5.80 -1.85
N GLY A 61 -25.04 4.62 -1.41
CA GLY A 61 -25.69 3.64 -2.27
C GLY A 61 -24.73 2.79 -3.13
N MET A 62 -23.44 3.13 -3.19
CA MET A 62 -22.46 2.29 -3.87
C MET A 62 -22.00 1.14 -2.97
N THR A 63 -21.91 -0.05 -3.55
CA THR A 63 -21.42 -1.25 -2.86
C THR A 63 -19.95 -1.08 -2.49
N ASP A 64 -19.65 -1.08 -1.18
CA ASP A 64 -18.27 -1.10 -0.67
C ASP A 64 -17.82 -2.55 -0.45
N TYR A 65 -17.02 -3.07 -1.38
CA TYR A 65 -16.50 -4.44 -1.33
C TYR A 65 -15.66 -4.72 -0.07
N PHE A 66 -14.89 -3.71 0.37
CA PHE A 66 -13.88 -3.87 1.41
C PHE A 66 -14.48 -3.88 2.81
N LYS A 67 -15.44 -2.97 3.08
CA LYS A 67 -16.09 -2.90 4.39
C LYS A 67 -17.03 -4.08 4.64
N GLN A 68 -17.68 -4.62 3.60
CA GLN A 68 -18.52 -5.82 3.70
C GLN A 68 -17.74 -7.09 4.09
N ALA A 69 -16.42 -7.10 3.92
CA ALA A 69 -15.59 -8.26 4.26
C ALA A 69 -15.54 -8.56 5.76
N PHE A 70 -15.93 -7.60 6.60
CA PHE A 70 -15.78 -7.68 8.05
C PHE A 70 -17.11 -8.09 8.73
N PRO A 71 -17.03 -8.88 9.82
CA PRO A 71 -15.84 -9.15 10.64
C PRO A 71 -14.93 -10.29 10.17
N ASP A 72 -15.33 -11.11 9.19
CA ASP A 72 -14.59 -12.32 8.79
C ASP A 72 -13.17 -12.01 8.26
N GLY A 73 -13.01 -10.92 7.53
CA GLY A 73 -11.73 -10.41 7.03
C GLY A 73 -11.56 -10.59 5.52
N MET A 74 -10.36 -10.22 5.06
CA MET A 74 -9.98 -10.32 3.66
C MET A 74 -8.48 -10.46 3.47
N SER A 75 -8.09 -10.84 2.26
CA SER A 75 -6.71 -10.92 1.81
C SER A 75 -6.52 -10.18 0.48
N TYR A 76 -5.24 -9.95 0.19
CA TYR A 76 -4.80 -9.22 -0.99
C TYR A 76 -3.49 -9.78 -1.50
N GLU A 77 -3.33 -9.72 -2.81
CA GLU A 77 -2.10 -9.98 -3.52
C GLU A 77 -1.89 -8.86 -4.55
N ARG A 78 -0.66 -8.35 -4.67
CA ARG A 78 -0.27 -7.39 -5.70
C ARG A 78 1.08 -7.71 -6.30
N SER A 79 1.20 -7.50 -7.60
CA SER A 79 2.48 -7.42 -8.30
C SER A 79 2.81 -5.97 -8.65
N PHE A 80 4.11 -5.67 -8.68
CA PHE A 80 4.69 -4.38 -9.01
C PHE A 80 5.72 -4.61 -10.10
N LEU A 81 5.59 -3.92 -11.23
CA LEU A 81 6.55 -3.96 -12.33
C LEU A 81 7.06 -2.55 -12.60
N TYR A 82 8.30 -2.29 -12.19
CA TYR A 82 8.97 -1.01 -12.38
C TYR A 82 9.59 -0.94 -13.78
N GLU A 83 9.62 0.26 -14.36
CA GLU A 83 10.14 0.48 -15.72
C GLU A 83 11.63 0.14 -15.90
N ASP A 84 12.40 0.07 -14.82
CA ASP A 84 13.83 -0.25 -14.82
C ASP A 84 14.12 -1.75 -14.64
N GLY A 85 13.07 -2.59 -14.67
CA GLY A 85 13.17 -4.03 -14.49
C GLY A 85 13.09 -4.50 -13.03
N GLY A 86 13.00 -3.57 -12.06
CA GLY A 86 12.62 -3.91 -10.69
C GLY A 86 11.25 -4.61 -10.66
N VAL A 87 11.13 -5.66 -9.86
CA VAL A 87 9.87 -6.40 -9.68
C VAL A 87 9.63 -6.63 -8.21
N ALA A 88 8.39 -6.50 -7.78
CA ALA A 88 8.00 -6.92 -6.46
C ALA A 88 6.65 -7.62 -6.41
N THR A 89 6.44 -8.36 -5.32
CA THR A 89 5.15 -8.88 -4.92
C THR A 89 4.86 -8.50 -3.48
N ALA A 90 3.59 -8.26 -3.20
CA ALA A 90 3.09 -8.09 -1.85
C ALA A 90 1.86 -8.94 -1.63
N SER A 91 1.68 -9.39 -0.39
CA SER A 91 0.43 -9.94 0.07
C SER A 91 0.15 -9.48 1.48
N TRP A 92 -1.12 -9.44 1.84
CA TRP A 92 -1.52 -9.25 3.23
C TRP A 92 -2.81 -9.98 3.57
N ASN A 93 -2.99 -10.21 4.87
CA ASN A 93 -4.25 -10.63 5.46
C ASN A 93 -4.70 -9.56 6.46
N LEU A 94 -5.98 -9.25 6.44
CA LEU A 94 -6.61 -8.24 7.28
C LEU A 94 -7.75 -8.88 8.07
N ARG A 95 -7.73 -8.71 9.39
CA ARG A 95 -8.78 -9.14 10.31
C ARG A 95 -9.19 -7.97 11.19
N LEU A 96 -10.38 -8.03 11.78
CA LEU A 96 -10.86 -7.03 12.73
C LEU A 96 -10.90 -7.63 14.14
N GLU A 97 -10.17 -7.02 15.06
CA GLU A 97 -10.17 -7.36 16.48
C GLU A 97 -10.71 -6.15 17.27
N GLY A 98 -11.97 -6.22 17.70
CA GLY A 98 -12.66 -5.08 18.30
C GLY A 98 -12.85 -3.95 17.28
N ASP A 99 -12.20 -2.81 17.52
CA ASP A 99 -12.15 -1.64 16.66
C ASP A 99 -10.83 -1.53 15.85
N CYS A 100 -9.95 -2.55 15.95
CA CYS A 100 -8.61 -2.51 15.37
C CYS A 100 -8.46 -3.47 14.20
N PHE A 101 -8.04 -2.95 13.05
CA PHE A 101 -7.62 -3.77 11.92
C PHE A 101 -6.22 -4.36 12.16
N ILE A 102 -6.12 -5.69 12.17
CA ILE A 102 -4.86 -6.40 12.29
C ILE A 102 -4.35 -6.73 10.88
N HIS A 103 -3.35 -5.96 10.45
CA HIS A 103 -2.75 -6.06 9.12
C HIS A 103 -1.42 -6.82 9.17
N LYS A 104 -1.34 -7.97 8.49
CA LYS A 104 -0.10 -8.76 8.38
C LYS A 104 0.30 -8.87 6.92
N SER A 105 1.39 -8.23 6.55
CA SER A 105 1.87 -8.14 5.17
C SER A 105 3.25 -8.75 4.97
N ILE A 106 3.50 -9.20 3.75
CA ILE A 106 4.80 -9.65 3.26
C ILE A 106 5.08 -8.91 1.95
N TYR A 107 6.32 -8.44 1.78
CA TYR A 107 6.80 -7.80 0.57
C TYR A 107 8.12 -8.42 0.13
N HIS A 108 8.21 -8.76 -1.15
CA HIS A 108 9.41 -9.31 -1.79
C HIS A 108 9.73 -8.52 -3.05
N GLY A 109 10.85 -7.81 -3.05
CA GLY A 109 11.35 -7.04 -4.18
C GLY A 109 12.70 -7.58 -4.67
N VAL A 110 12.88 -7.65 -5.98
CA VAL A 110 14.11 -8.13 -6.63
C VAL A 110 14.42 -7.31 -7.88
N ASN A 111 15.65 -7.45 -8.38
CA ASN A 111 16.13 -6.86 -9.64
C ASN A 111 16.10 -5.32 -9.69
N PHE A 112 16.00 -4.62 -8.56
CA PHE A 112 16.18 -3.18 -8.57
C PHE A 112 17.63 -2.83 -8.91
N PRO A 113 17.91 -1.99 -9.92
CA PRO A 113 19.28 -1.58 -10.26
C PRO A 113 19.96 -0.90 -9.07
N ALA A 114 21.23 -1.22 -8.82
CA ALA A 114 21.98 -0.67 -7.68
C ALA A 114 22.19 0.86 -7.79
N ASP A 115 22.19 1.38 -9.01
CA ASP A 115 22.24 2.80 -9.38
C ASP A 115 20.86 3.40 -9.66
N GLY A 116 19.80 2.60 -9.62
CA GLY A 116 18.42 3.04 -9.83
C GLY A 116 17.87 3.90 -8.69
N PRO A 117 16.77 4.63 -8.93
CA PRO A 117 16.23 5.60 -7.98
C PRO A 117 15.77 4.97 -6.67
N VAL A 118 15.28 3.72 -6.71
CA VAL A 118 14.88 2.97 -5.52
C VAL A 118 16.08 2.67 -4.61
N MET A 119 17.16 2.10 -5.15
CA MET A 119 18.33 1.71 -4.35
C MET A 119 19.19 2.93 -3.95
N LYS A 120 19.17 4.00 -4.75
CA LYS A 120 19.81 5.29 -4.41
C LYS A 120 18.95 6.19 -3.54
N LYS A 121 17.74 5.76 -3.16
CA LYS A 121 16.80 6.51 -2.33
C LYS A 121 16.51 7.92 -2.88
N LYS A 122 16.28 8.01 -4.19
CA LYS A 122 16.03 9.26 -4.93
C LYS A 122 14.56 9.55 -5.18
N THR A 123 13.66 8.85 -4.49
CA THR A 123 12.22 9.02 -4.62
C THR A 123 11.67 9.85 -3.48
N ILE A 124 10.66 10.67 -3.77
CA ILE A 124 10.08 11.65 -2.84
C ILE A 124 8.58 11.43 -2.61
N GLY A 125 8.11 10.19 -2.79
CA GLY A 125 6.70 9.82 -2.69
C GLY A 125 6.08 9.42 -4.03
N TRP A 126 4.81 9.06 -3.96
CA TRP A 126 3.98 8.68 -5.11
C TRP A 126 3.14 9.86 -5.56
N ASP A 127 2.94 10.01 -6.86
CA ASP A 127 1.98 10.98 -7.38
C ASP A 127 0.54 10.56 -6.99
N LYS A 128 -0.38 11.50 -7.04
CA LYS A 128 -1.80 11.21 -6.89
C LYS A 128 -2.29 10.41 -8.11
N SER A 129 -3.03 9.34 -7.90
CA SER A 129 -3.48 8.50 -9.02
C SER A 129 -4.86 7.87 -8.80
N PHE A 130 -5.29 7.08 -9.78
CA PHE A 130 -6.59 6.42 -9.82
C PHE A 130 -6.40 4.95 -10.18
N GLU A 131 -6.81 4.03 -9.29
CA GLU A 131 -6.86 2.60 -9.64
C GLU A 131 -8.19 2.22 -10.20
N LYS A 132 -8.14 1.51 -11.33
CA LYS A 132 -9.31 0.99 -11.98
C LYS A 132 -9.74 -0.28 -11.25
N MET A 133 -10.92 -0.23 -10.67
CA MET A 133 -11.52 -1.37 -9.99
C MET A 133 -12.46 -2.11 -10.93
N THR A 134 -12.22 -3.41 -11.13
CA THR A 134 -13.04 -4.29 -11.98
C THR A 134 -13.32 -5.61 -11.32
N VAL A 135 -14.49 -6.18 -11.59
CA VAL A 135 -14.85 -7.52 -11.14
C VAL A 135 -14.39 -8.53 -12.19
N SER A 136 -13.63 -9.53 -11.77
CA SER A 136 -13.18 -10.61 -12.65
C SER A 136 -13.20 -11.93 -11.89
N LYS A 137 -13.89 -12.94 -12.44
CA LYS A 137 -14.00 -14.29 -11.84
C LYS A 137 -14.49 -14.26 -10.38
N GLY A 138 -15.43 -13.37 -10.06
CA GLY A 138 -16.05 -13.26 -8.74
C GLY A 138 -15.22 -12.57 -7.66
N VAL A 139 -14.06 -11.99 -8.02
CA VAL A 139 -13.22 -11.20 -7.10
C VAL A 139 -13.00 -9.80 -7.64
N LEU A 140 -12.69 -8.85 -6.76
CA LEU A 140 -12.36 -7.49 -7.15
C LEU A 140 -10.88 -7.39 -7.52
N ARG A 141 -10.59 -6.73 -8.65
CA ARG A 141 -9.24 -6.45 -9.14
C ARG A 141 -9.02 -4.95 -9.23
N GLY A 142 -7.78 -4.56 -8.98
CA GLY A 142 -7.32 -3.18 -9.13
C GLY A 142 -6.14 -3.12 -10.08
N ASP A 143 -6.21 -2.27 -11.10
CA ASP A 143 -5.13 -2.06 -12.05
C ASP A 143 -4.76 -0.56 -12.10
N LEU A 144 -3.46 -0.27 -12.05
CA LEU A 144 -2.95 1.09 -11.97
C LEU A 144 -1.54 1.19 -12.56
N THR A 145 -1.28 2.24 -13.33
CA THR A 145 0.08 2.76 -13.56
C THR A 145 0.35 3.86 -12.55
N GLU A 146 1.26 3.60 -11.62
CA GLU A 146 1.63 4.53 -10.56
C GLU A 146 3.00 5.16 -10.85
N PHE A 147 3.24 6.37 -10.34
CA PHE A 147 4.46 7.13 -10.63
C PHE A 147 5.16 7.59 -9.35
N LEU A 148 6.37 7.09 -9.11
CA LEU A 148 7.26 7.63 -8.08
C LEU A 148 7.80 8.96 -8.55
N MET A 149 7.61 10.02 -7.76
CA MET A 149 8.26 11.30 -8.00
C MET A 149 9.74 11.21 -7.62
N LEU A 150 10.61 11.86 -8.40
CA LEU A 150 12.07 11.81 -8.21
C LEU A 150 12.64 13.13 -7.71
N GLU A 151 13.70 13.04 -6.89
CA GLU A 151 14.56 14.19 -6.57
C GLU A 151 15.11 14.82 -7.86
N GLY A 152 14.97 16.13 -8.01
CA GLY A 152 15.38 16.84 -9.23
C GLY A 152 14.36 16.82 -10.36
N GLY A 153 13.18 16.23 -10.14
CA GLY A 153 12.06 16.20 -11.08
C GLY A 153 12.01 14.93 -11.92
N GLY A 154 10.87 14.73 -12.59
CA GLY A 154 10.58 13.51 -13.34
C GLY A 154 9.93 12.42 -12.48
N TYR A 155 9.65 11.30 -13.13
CA TYR A 155 8.88 10.19 -12.57
C TYR A 155 9.55 8.86 -12.88
N HIS A 156 9.32 7.89 -12.01
CA HIS A 156 9.68 6.50 -12.21
C HIS A 156 8.42 5.64 -12.15
N SER A 157 8.01 5.07 -13.29
CA SER A 157 6.72 4.39 -13.41
C SER A 157 6.73 2.95 -12.87
N CYS A 158 5.59 2.52 -12.34
CA CYS A 158 5.38 1.19 -11.83
C CYS A 158 3.95 0.70 -12.13
N GLN A 159 3.82 -0.48 -12.74
CA GLN A 159 2.53 -1.11 -12.99
C GLN A 159 2.11 -1.97 -11.80
N PHE A 160 0.93 -1.70 -11.26
CA PHE A 160 0.32 -2.41 -10.15
C PHE A 160 -0.82 -3.27 -10.67
N HIS A 161 -0.82 -4.55 -10.29
CA HIS A 161 -1.97 -5.44 -10.50
C HIS A 161 -2.35 -6.07 -9.17
N SER A 162 -3.57 -5.81 -8.74
CA SER A 162 -4.09 -6.16 -7.41
C SER A 162 -5.24 -7.16 -7.54
N THR A 163 -5.29 -8.14 -6.64
CA THR A 163 -6.47 -8.97 -6.44
C THR A 163 -6.88 -8.94 -4.98
N TYR A 164 -8.14 -8.61 -4.71
CA TYR A 164 -8.73 -8.55 -3.39
C TYR A 164 -9.71 -9.71 -3.21
N LYS A 165 -9.63 -10.41 -2.08
CA LYS A 165 -10.43 -11.62 -1.80
C LYS A 165 -11.02 -11.52 -0.40
N THR A 166 -12.34 -11.61 -0.28
CA THR A 166 -13.03 -11.67 1.00
C THR A 166 -13.12 -13.10 1.52
N GLU A 167 -13.11 -13.29 2.84
CA GLU A 167 -13.23 -14.63 3.47
C GLU A 167 -14.63 -15.25 3.27
N ARG A 168 -15.64 -14.39 3.04
CA ARG A 168 -16.99 -14.80 2.65
C ARG A 168 -17.46 -14.06 1.40
N PRO A 169 -18.38 -14.64 0.61
CA PRO A 169 -18.98 -13.93 -0.51
C PRO A 169 -19.68 -12.63 -0.06
N VAL A 170 -19.44 -11.55 -0.80
CA VAL A 170 -20.07 -10.23 -0.58
C VAL A 170 -20.69 -9.73 -1.87
N SER A 171 -21.50 -8.67 -1.79
CA SER A 171 -22.04 -8.03 -2.99
C SER A 171 -20.90 -7.39 -3.80
N LEU A 172 -20.91 -7.61 -5.10
CA LEU A 172 -19.88 -7.10 -6.01
C LEU A 172 -20.25 -5.69 -6.50
N PRO A 173 -19.32 -4.73 -6.45
CA PRO A 173 -19.58 -3.39 -6.96
C PRO A 173 -19.57 -3.34 -8.49
N PRO A 174 -20.17 -2.30 -9.10
CA PRO A 174 -19.91 -2.00 -10.51
C PRO A 174 -18.43 -1.63 -10.72
N ASN A 175 -18.01 -1.58 -11.99
CA ASN A 175 -16.72 -1.01 -12.34
C ASN A 175 -16.65 0.43 -11.87
N HIS A 176 -15.53 0.82 -11.26
CA HIS A 176 -15.34 2.14 -10.68
C HIS A 176 -13.85 2.49 -10.67
N VAL A 177 -13.51 3.66 -10.16
CA VAL A 177 -12.13 4.05 -9.88
C VAL A 177 -11.99 4.42 -8.41
N VAL A 178 -10.80 4.26 -7.87
CA VAL A 178 -10.46 4.81 -6.55
C VAL A 178 -9.31 5.78 -6.72
N GLU A 179 -9.58 7.04 -6.41
CA GLU A 179 -8.59 8.10 -6.30
C GLU A 179 -7.87 7.97 -4.96
N HIS A 180 -6.55 8.10 -4.94
CA HIS A 180 -5.76 8.03 -3.71
C HIS A 180 -4.54 8.93 -3.75
N HIS A 181 -4.08 9.31 -2.56
CA HIS A 181 -2.85 10.06 -2.39
C HIS A 181 -2.21 9.70 -1.04
N ILE A 182 -0.96 9.24 -1.07
CA ILE A 182 -0.16 8.94 0.11
C ILE A 182 0.91 10.00 0.30
N VAL A 183 1.01 10.52 1.51
CA VAL A 183 2.09 11.41 1.94
C VAL A 183 2.97 10.67 2.94
N ARG A 184 4.28 10.64 2.66
CA ARG A 184 5.32 10.12 3.56
C ARG A 184 6.00 11.28 4.30
N THR A 185 6.14 11.14 5.61
CA THR A 185 7.02 12.00 6.42
C THR A 185 8.03 11.15 7.18
N ASP A 186 9.32 11.41 6.97
CA ASP A 186 10.39 10.75 7.74
C ASP A 186 10.52 11.40 9.11
N LEU A 187 10.23 10.65 10.18
CA LEU A 187 10.29 11.13 11.58
C LEU A 187 11.70 10.98 12.18
N GLY A 188 12.62 10.35 11.46
CA GLY A 188 14.01 10.14 11.89
C GLY A 188 14.19 8.96 12.85
N LYS A 189 15.31 8.94 13.55
CA LYS A 189 15.68 7.84 14.46
C LYS A 189 15.12 8.08 15.87
N SER A 190 14.44 7.08 16.43
CA SER A 190 14.04 6.99 17.83
C SER A 190 14.83 5.90 18.57
N ALA A 191 14.51 5.68 19.85
CA ALA A 191 15.02 4.55 20.62
C ALA A 191 14.57 3.18 20.06
N GLU A 192 13.42 3.14 19.39
CA GLU A 192 12.79 1.92 18.86
C GLU A 192 13.28 1.58 17.45
N GLY A 193 13.74 2.58 16.68
CA GLY A 193 14.21 2.40 15.31
C GLY A 193 14.08 3.66 14.46
N PHE A 194 14.19 3.51 13.15
CA PHE A 194 13.85 4.60 12.23
C PHE A 194 12.34 4.65 12.03
N LYS A 195 11.75 5.82 12.24
CA LYS A 195 10.31 6.05 12.19
C LYS A 195 9.89 6.77 10.91
N VAL A 196 8.77 6.35 10.34
CA VAL A 196 8.12 6.95 9.18
C VAL A 196 6.64 7.12 9.49
N LYS A 197 6.07 8.27 9.16
CA LYS A 197 4.63 8.51 9.18
C LYS A 197 4.09 8.43 7.75
N LEU A 198 2.99 7.71 7.57
CA LEU A 198 2.22 7.72 6.34
C LEU A 198 0.83 8.30 6.60
N GLU A 199 0.35 9.12 5.69
CA GLU A 199 -1.02 9.65 5.68
C GLU A 199 -1.62 9.37 4.30
N GLU A 200 -2.85 8.88 4.26
CA GLU A 200 -3.56 8.62 3.00
C GLU A 200 -4.96 9.22 3.03
N HIS A 201 -5.37 9.75 1.88
CA HIS A 201 -6.77 9.96 1.54
C HIS A 201 -7.15 9.11 0.32
N ALA A 202 -8.28 8.42 0.37
CA ALA A 202 -8.82 7.62 -0.72
C ALA A 202 -10.35 7.79 -0.88
N ALA A 203 -10.81 7.97 -2.12
CA ALA A 203 -12.22 8.11 -2.46
C ALA A 203 -12.56 7.32 -3.73
N ALA A 204 -13.66 6.57 -3.69
CA ALA A 204 -14.19 5.86 -4.84
C ALA A 204 -15.12 6.76 -5.68
N HIS A 205 -15.03 6.63 -7.00
CA HIS A 205 -15.82 7.36 -7.97
C HIS A 205 -16.30 6.41 -9.07
N VAL A 206 -17.48 6.64 -9.66
CA VAL A 206 -18.03 5.83 -10.78
C VAL A 206 -17.43 6.28 -12.11
#